data_AF-A0A352VP30-F1
#
_entry.id   AF-A0A352VP30-F1
#
_cell.length_a   1.000
_cell.length_b   1.000
_cell.length_c   1.000
_cell.angle_alpha   90.00
_cell.angle_beta   90.00
_cell.angle_gamma   90.00
#
_symmetry.space_group_name_H-M   'P 1'
#
loop_
_entity.id
_entity.type
_entity.pdbx_description
1 polymer ?
#
loop_
_entity_poly.entity_id
_entity_poly.type
_entity_poly.pdbx_seq_one_letter_code
_entity_poly.pdbx_strand_id
1 'polypeptide(L)'
;MSNNVWKILGILALVGPMACTDAIAPTTQELLEGNWTWVESSGGITGGTGTPASTGETMSLRFLGTDSVEVSRNGALQGATTYQLRSS
;
A
#
# COMPACT_ATOMS: atom_id res chain seq x y z
N MET A 1 10.42 -11.88 64.11
CA MET A 1 10.46 -12.61 62.83
C MET A 1 9.90 -11.70 61.75
N SER A 2 10.73 -11.33 60.78
CA SER A 2 10.53 -10.15 59.92
C SER A 2 9.48 -10.36 58.84
N ASN A 3 8.56 -9.39 58.72
CA ASN A 3 7.46 -9.27 57.75
C ASN A 3 7.92 -8.98 56.30
N ASN A 4 9.05 -9.53 55.87
CA ASN A 4 9.70 -9.12 54.63
C ASN A 4 9.46 -10.11 53.47
N VAL A 5 8.93 -11.30 53.75
CA VAL A 5 8.69 -12.33 52.72
C VAL A 5 7.52 -11.94 51.79
N TRP A 6 6.50 -11.26 52.29
CA TRP A 6 5.34 -10.83 51.48
C TRP A 6 5.67 -9.67 50.52
N LYS A 7 6.72 -8.90 50.80
CA LYS A 7 7.17 -7.79 49.95
C LYS A 7 7.95 -8.25 48.72
N ILE A 8 8.53 -9.45 48.74
CA ILE A 8 9.38 -9.95 47.66
C ILE A 8 8.54 -10.55 46.51
N LEU A 9 7.33 -11.04 46.78
CA LEU A 9 6.42 -11.53 45.73
C LEU A 9 5.73 -10.41 44.92
N GLY A 10 5.71 -9.17 45.43
CA GLY A 10 5.04 -8.04 44.76
C GLY A 10 5.86 -7.34 43.68
N ILE A 11 7.16 -7.63 43.56
CA ILE A 11 8.09 -6.86 42.73
C ILE A 11 8.46 -7.57 41.41
N LEU A 12 8.12 -8.85 41.23
CA LEU A 12 8.50 -9.63 40.03
C LEU A 12 7.49 -9.56 38.87
N ALA A 13 6.43 -8.76 38.97
CA ALA A 13 5.32 -8.80 38.00
C ALA A 13 5.32 -7.67 36.94
N LEU A 14 6.37 -6.84 36.84
CA LEU A 14 6.31 -5.63 36.00
C LEU A 14 7.53 -5.43 35.08
N VAL A 15 8.05 -6.51 34.49
CA VAL A 15 9.00 -6.41 33.37
C VAL A 15 8.59 -7.39 32.27
N GLY A 16 7.39 -7.17 31.71
CA GLY A 16 7.03 -7.74 30.41
C GLY A 16 7.89 -7.06 29.33
N PRO A 17 8.39 -7.80 28.33
CA PRO A 17 9.37 -7.26 27.39
C PRO A 17 8.73 -6.11 26.61
N MET A 18 9.34 -4.93 26.69
CA MET A 18 9.20 -3.91 25.64
C MET A 18 9.88 -4.49 24.39
N ALA A 19 9.22 -5.43 23.73
CA ALA A 19 9.59 -5.82 22.38
C ALA A 19 9.28 -4.60 21.52
N CYS A 20 10.30 -3.79 21.29
CA CYS A 20 10.30 -2.79 20.23
C CYS A 20 10.18 -3.59 18.93
N THR A 21 8.96 -3.81 18.47
CA THR A 21 8.76 -4.33 17.13
C THR A 21 9.02 -3.13 16.22
N ASP A 22 10.15 -3.14 15.50
CA ASP A 22 10.29 -2.21 14.39
C ASP A 22 9.07 -2.41 13.48
N ALA A 23 8.35 -1.34 13.18
CA ALA A 23 7.26 -1.41 12.24
C ALA A 23 7.84 -1.90 10.91
N ILE A 24 7.40 -3.09 10.47
CA ILE A 24 7.82 -3.65 9.19
C ILE A 24 7.30 -2.69 8.13
N ALA A 25 8.22 -2.03 7.43
CA ALA A 25 7.86 -1.16 6.31
C ALA A 25 7.21 -2.01 5.21
N PRO A 26 6.13 -1.52 4.57
CA PRO A 26 5.50 -2.24 3.48
C PRO A 26 6.48 -2.41 2.32
N THR A 27 6.43 -3.58 1.70
CA THR A 27 7.13 -3.87 0.46
C THR A 27 6.58 -3.03 -0.69
N THR A 28 7.36 -2.85 -1.77
CA THR A 28 6.87 -2.17 -2.98
C THR A 28 5.62 -2.83 -3.55
N GLN A 29 5.52 -4.16 -3.42
CA GLN A 29 4.34 -4.91 -3.84
C GLN A 29 3.10 -4.51 -3.03
N GLU A 30 3.21 -4.46 -1.71
CA GLU A 30 2.12 -4.03 -0.81
C GLU A 30 1.72 -2.57 -1.04
N LEU A 31 2.67 -1.72 -1.45
CA LEU A 31 2.39 -0.32 -1.79
C LEU A 31 1.68 -0.15 -3.15
N LEU A 32 1.91 -1.08 -4.09
CA LEU A 32 1.35 -0.99 -5.44
C LEU A 32 -0.04 -1.63 -5.55
N GLU A 33 -0.31 -2.66 -4.75
CA GLU A 33 -1.58 -3.40 -4.77
C GLU A 33 -2.78 -2.48 -4.49
N GLY A 34 -3.87 -2.67 -5.24
CA GLY A 34 -5.09 -1.88 -5.10
C GLY A 34 -5.46 -1.05 -6.34
N ASN A 35 -6.26 0.00 -6.13
CA ASN A 35 -6.86 0.79 -7.20
C ASN A 35 -6.17 2.15 -7.35
N TRP A 36 -5.76 2.46 -8.58
CA TRP A 36 -5.14 3.71 -8.94
C TRP A 36 -6.05 4.45 -9.92
N THR A 37 -6.44 5.67 -9.56
CA THR A 37 -7.29 6.50 -10.42
C THR A 37 -6.39 7.48 -11.19
N TRP A 38 -6.61 7.57 -12.50
CA TRP A 38 -5.91 8.53 -13.35
C TRP A 38 -6.27 9.96 -12.97
N VAL A 39 -5.25 10.80 -12.79
CA VAL A 39 -5.40 12.22 -12.44
C VAL A 39 -5.06 13.11 -13.63
N GLU A 40 -3.95 12.81 -14.31
CA GLU A 40 -3.46 13.58 -15.44
C GLU A 40 -2.51 12.73 -16.30
N SER A 41 -2.43 13.03 -17.58
CA SER A 41 -1.36 12.58 -18.46
C SER A 41 -0.94 13.71 -19.38
N SER A 42 0.34 13.81 -19.68
CA SER A 42 0.88 14.75 -20.68
C SER A 42 1.52 13.99 -21.84
N GLY A 43 1.44 14.55 -23.05
CA GLY A 43 2.08 14.00 -24.25
C GLY A 43 1.17 13.97 -25.48
N GLY A 44 1.27 12.88 -26.25
CA GLY A 44 0.64 12.78 -27.57
C GLY A 44 1.35 13.61 -28.64
N ILE A 45 0.93 13.45 -29.89
CA ILE A 45 1.55 14.15 -31.03
C ILE A 45 1.41 15.68 -30.95
N THR A 46 0.43 16.16 -30.19
CA THR A 46 0.16 17.59 -29.97
C THR A 46 0.81 18.13 -28.69
N GLY A 47 1.42 17.28 -27.85
CA GLY A 47 2.02 17.70 -26.57
C GLY A 47 1.01 18.24 -25.55
N GLY A 48 -0.22 17.74 -25.57
CA GLY A 48 -1.30 18.21 -24.70
C GLY A 48 -1.28 17.59 -23.30
N THR A 49 -2.00 18.22 -22.38
CA THR A 49 -2.30 17.69 -21.04
C THR A 49 -3.76 17.26 -20.98
N GLY A 50 -4.00 15.99 -20.66
CA GLY A 50 -5.32 15.42 -20.43
C GLY A 50 -5.56 15.20 -18.95
N THR A 51 -6.74 15.60 -18.48
CA THR A 51 -7.27 15.30 -17.14
C THR A 51 -8.68 14.75 -17.28
N PRO A 52 -9.26 14.14 -16.22
CA PRO A 52 -10.67 13.77 -16.24
C PRO A 52 -11.59 14.94 -16.57
N ALA A 53 -11.28 16.14 -16.05
CA ALA A 53 -12.06 17.34 -16.30
C ALA A 53 -11.98 17.83 -17.75
N SER A 54 -10.80 17.76 -18.40
CA SER A 54 -10.63 18.25 -19.78
C SER A 54 -11.08 17.25 -20.85
N THR A 55 -11.04 15.96 -20.54
CA THR A 55 -11.39 14.88 -21.49
C THR A 55 -12.80 14.33 -21.31
N GLY A 56 -13.39 14.49 -20.12
CA GLY A 56 -14.64 13.83 -19.75
C GLY A 56 -14.51 12.33 -19.49
N GLU A 57 -13.29 11.80 -19.50
CA GLU A 57 -12.99 10.38 -19.34
C GLU A 57 -12.49 10.08 -17.92
N THR A 58 -12.79 8.88 -17.42
CA THR A 58 -12.17 8.34 -16.21
C THR A 58 -11.39 7.09 -16.56
N MET A 59 -10.23 6.88 -15.92
CA MET A 59 -9.43 5.68 -16.12
C MET A 59 -8.90 5.19 -14.78
N SER A 60 -8.78 3.87 -14.63
CA SER A 60 -8.17 3.27 -13.45
C SER A 60 -7.33 2.05 -13.80
N LEU A 61 -6.32 1.82 -12.96
CA LEU A 61 -5.55 0.60 -12.91
C LEU A 61 -5.87 -0.13 -11.61
N ARG A 62 -6.05 -1.44 -11.68
CA ARG A 62 -6.20 -2.29 -10.48
C ARG A 62 -5.11 -3.35 -10.48
N PHE A 63 -4.15 -3.20 -9.57
CA PHE A 63 -3.10 -4.20 -9.34
C PHE A 63 -3.64 -5.28 -8.42
N LEU A 64 -3.54 -6.54 -8.88
CA LEU A 64 -4.07 -7.73 -8.23
C LEU A 64 -2.91 -8.69 -7.97
N GLY A 65 -2.49 -8.79 -6.70
CA GLY A 65 -1.35 -9.63 -6.34
C GLY A 65 -0.08 -9.24 -7.12
N THR A 66 0.79 -10.21 -7.38
CA THR A 66 2.19 -9.98 -7.80
C THR A 66 2.40 -9.75 -9.29
N ASP A 67 1.43 -10.07 -10.13
CA ASP A 67 1.66 -10.20 -11.56
C ASP A 67 0.52 -9.72 -12.44
N SER A 68 -0.63 -9.29 -11.93
CA SER A 68 -1.78 -8.91 -12.73
C SER A 68 -2.18 -7.45 -12.54
N VAL A 69 -2.49 -6.77 -13.64
CA VAL A 69 -3.09 -5.44 -13.63
C VAL A 69 -4.26 -5.38 -14.61
N GLU A 70 -5.38 -4.85 -14.14
CA GLU A 70 -6.56 -4.56 -14.95
C GLU A 70 -6.64 -3.07 -15.27
N VAL A 71 -7.12 -2.75 -16.47
CA VAL A 71 -7.33 -1.38 -16.95
C VAL A 71 -8.81 -1.15 -17.16
N SER A 72 -9.37 -0.11 -16.56
CA SER A 72 -10.74 0.32 -16.80
C SER A 72 -10.80 1.75 -17.33
N ARG A 73 -11.82 2.03 -18.14
CA ARG A 73 -12.12 3.36 -18.69
C ARG A 73 -13.62 3.58 -18.67
N ASN A 74 -14.05 4.73 -18.14
CA ASN A 74 -15.47 5.09 -17.97
C ASN A 74 -16.28 3.97 -17.28
N GLY A 75 -15.68 3.31 -16.29
CA GLY A 75 -16.27 2.19 -15.55
C GLY A 75 -16.28 0.84 -16.27
N ALA A 76 -15.85 0.77 -17.54
CA ALA A 76 -15.78 -0.47 -18.30
C ALA A 76 -14.36 -1.04 -18.32
N LEU A 77 -14.22 -2.35 -18.05
CA LEU A 77 -12.97 -3.09 -18.18
C LEU A 77 -12.50 -3.06 -19.65
N GLN A 78 -11.30 -2.55 -19.88
CA GLN A 78 -10.66 -2.49 -21.20
C GLN A 78 -9.76 -3.70 -21.44
N GLY A 79 -9.19 -4.27 -20.37
CA GLY A 79 -8.37 -5.47 -20.45
C GLY A 79 -7.59 -5.73 -19.17
N ALA A 80 -6.83 -6.82 -19.19
CA ALA A 80 -5.89 -7.20 -18.15
C ALA A 80 -4.56 -7.63 -18.79
N THR A 81 -3.46 -7.38 -18.10
CA THR A 81 -2.13 -7.80 -18.54
C THR A 81 -1.28 -8.19 -17.34
N THR A 82 -0.20 -8.91 -17.61
CA THR A 82 0.78 -9.24 -16.57
C THR A 82 1.85 -8.16 -16.41
N TYR A 83 2.44 -8.05 -15.21
CA TYR A 83 3.57 -7.16 -14.93
C TYR A 83 4.65 -7.84 -14.08
N GLN A 84 5.83 -7.23 -14.01
CA GLN A 84 6.91 -7.63 -13.09
C GLN A 84 7.56 -6.39 -12.49
N LEU A 85 7.80 -6.40 -11.18
CA LEU A 85 8.62 -5.40 -10.51
C LEU A 85 10.09 -5.77 -10.66
N ARG A 86 10.91 -4.84 -11.16
CA ARG A 86 12.36 -4.94 -11.16
C ARG A 86 12.93 -3.86 -10.26
N SER A 87 13.70 -4.27 -9.26
CA SER A 87 14.58 -3.37 -8.52
C SER A 87 15.78 -3.02 -9.40
N SER A 88 16.06 -1.72 -9.54
CA SER A 88 17.26 -1.19 -10.20
C SER A 88 18.53 -1.50 -9.44
#